data_AF-A0A7X6VIF5-F1
#
_entry.id   AF-A0A7X6VIF5-F1
#
_cell.length_a   1.000
_cell.length_b   1.000
_cell.length_c   1.000
_cell.angle_alpha   90.00
_cell.angle_beta   90.00
_cell.angle_gamma   90.00
#
_symmetry.space_group_name_H-M   'P 1'
#
loop_
_entity.id
_entity.type
_entity.pdbx_description
1 polymer ?
#
loop_
_entity_poly.entity_id
_entity_poly.type
_entity_poly.pdbx_seq_one_letter_code
_entity_poly.pdbx_strand_id
1 'polypeptide(L)'
;MKKSFLYAVIGIISGILNGILGAGGGMIIVPTLERFFKMPPHKAHATAISVILPITLCSSFFYFRYGLFQRATFIIVLSGMAGGFVGAKFFKKMSGRAIRTIFAVFLAVAGIRMLWI
;
A
#
# COMPACT_ATOMS: atom_id res chain seq x y z
N MET A 1 26.93 5.64 -8.75
CA MET A 1 26.89 4.16 -8.63
C MET A 1 26.48 3.64 -7.25
N LYS A 2 26.97 4.20 -6.11
CA LYS A 2 26.58 3.72 -4.75
C LYS A 2 25.08 3.87 -4.38
N LYS A 3 24.39 4.88 -4.91
CA LYS A 3 22.97 5.14 -4.60
C LYS A 3 22.01 4.11 -5.23
N SER A 4 22.28 3.66 -6.45
CA SER A 4 21.40 2.72 -7.17
C SER A 4 21.36 1.33 -6.53
N PHE A 5 22.48 0.87 -5.99
CA PHE A 5 22.54 -0.40 -5.25
C PHE A 5 21.75 -0.33 -3.93
N LEU A 6 21.87 0.78 -3.19
CA LEU A 6 21.09 1.02 -1.99
C LEU A 6 19.58 0.99 -2.28
N TYR A 7 19.15 1.56 -3.42
CA TYR A 7 17.75 1.54 -3.84
C TYR A 7 17.25 0.14 -4.16
N ALA A 8 18.06 -0.69 -4.82
CA ALA A 8 17.71 -2.08 -5.12
C ALA A 8 17.54 -2.90 -3.83
N VAL A 9 18.47 -2.75 -2.87
CA VAL A 9 18.40 -3.45 -1.58
C VAL A 9 17.18 -3.03 -0.77
N ILE A 10 16.88 -1.73 -0.68
CA ILE A 10 15.70 -1.22 0.00
C ILE A 10 14.41 -1.71 -0.67
N GLY A 11 14.38 -1.74 -2.01
CA GLY A 11 13.26 -2.28 -2.78
C GLY A 11 13.01 -3.76 -2.52
N ILE A 12 14.06 -4.58 -2.48
CA ILE A 12 13.97 -6.03 -2.21
C ILE A 12 13.48 -6.27 -0.77
N ILE A 13 14.10 -5.62 0.23
CA ILE A 13 13.70 -5.76 1.63
C ILE A 13 12.25 -5.30 1.84
N SER A 14 11.88 -4.17 1.25
CA SER A 14 10.51 -3.65 1.31
C SER A 14 9.52 -4.57 0.61
N GLY A 15 9.91 -5.25 -0.47
CA GLY A 15 9.09 -6.24 -1.18
C GLY A 15 8.87 -7.51 -0.38
N ILE A 16 9.93 -8.05 0.25
CA ILE A 16 9.85 -9.24 1.12
C ILE A 16 8.98 -8.95 2.34
N LEU A 17 9.23 -7.84 3.03
CA LEU A 17 8.42 -7.42 4.20
C LEU A 17 6.96 -7.20 3.80
N ASN A 18 6.71 -6.62 2.64
CA ASN A 18 5.35 -6.47 2.11
C ASN A 18 4.67 -7.83 1.86
N GLY A 19 5.37 -8.76 1.21
CA GLY A 19 4.87 -10.11 0.97
C GLY A 19 4.55 -10.88 2.25
N ILE A 20 5.39 -10.75 3.28
CA ILE A 20 5.20 -11.42 4.58
C ILE A 20 4.05 -10.79 5.37
N LEU A 21 3.97 -9.45 5.40
CA LEU A 21 2.95 -8.74 6.19
C LEU A 21 1.57 -8.79 5.54
N GLY A 22 1.47 -9.09 4.24
CA GLY A 22 0.20 -9.17 3.51
C GLY A 22 -0.60 -7.87 3.44
N ALA A 23 -0.10 -6.78 4.05
CA ALA A 23 -0.80 -5.51 4.21
C ALA A 23 -0.80 -4.62 2.95
N GLY A 24 -0.25 -5.11 1.84
CA GLY A 24 -0.21 -4.36 0.59
C GLY A 24 0.78 -3.17 0.62
N GLY A 25 1.86 -3.23 1.38
CA GLY A 25 3.14 -2.53 1.09
C GLY A 25 3.21 -1.04 1.37
N GLY A 26 2.07 -0.35 1.41
CA GLY A 26 2.01 1.09 1.62
C GLY A 26 2.66 1.53 2.91
N MET A 27 2.57 0.73 3.97
CA MET A 27 3.09 1.05 5.30
C MET A 27 4.62 1.27 5.33
N ILE A 28 5.38 0.57 4.49
CA ILE A 28 6.85 0.66 4.43
C ILE A 28 7.29 1.50 3.24
N ILE A 29 6.63 1.33 2.08
CA ILE A 29 7.01 2.00 0.82
C ILE A 29 6.77 3.50 0.93
N VAL A 30 5.61 3.94 1.44
CA VAL A 30 5.26 5.38 1.56
C VAL A 30 6.26 6.16 2.41
N PRO A 31 6.56 5.79 3.67
CA PRO A 31 7.52 6.55 4.48
C PRO A 31 8.94 6.46 3.92
N THR A 32 9.29 5.38 3.22
CA THR A 32 10.58 5.29 2.52
C THR A 32 10.67 6.30 1.38
N LEU A 33 9.62 6.43 0.57
CA LEU A 33 9.56 7.42 -0.52
C LEU A 33 9.51 8.87 0.00
N GLU A 34 8.77 9.15 1.06
CA GLU A 34 8.76 10.49 1.67
C GLU A 34 10.11 10.82 2.34
N ARG A 35 10.66 9.91 3.15
CA ARG A 35 11.80 10.24 4.04
C ARG A 35 13.16 10.05 3.37
N PHE A 36 13.34 9.01 2.56
CA PHE A 36 14.60 8.78 1.83
C PHE A 36 14.63 9.48 0.47
N PHE A 37 13.52 9.47 -0.27
CA PHE A 37 13.46 10.07 -1.61
C PHE A 37 12.99 11.53 -1.60
N LYS A 38 12.57 12.08 -0.45
CA LYS A 38 12.04 13.45 -0.31
C LYS A 38 10.94 13.77 -1.32
N MET A 39 10.19 12.77 -1.76
CA MET A 39 9.10 12.96 -2.71
C MET A 39 7.93 13.65 -2.02
N PRO A 40 7.19 14.50 -2.75
CA PRO A 40 5.96 15.09 -2.21
C PRO A 40 4.96 13.96 -1.87
N PRO A 41 4.19 14.11 -0.77
CA PRO A 41 3.31 13.07 -0.23
C PRO A 41 2.41 12.46 -1.30
N HIS A 42 1.84 13.32 -2.15
CA HIS A 42 0.92 12.92 -3.21
C HIS A 42 1.58 12.02 -4.27
N LYS A 43 2.86 12.23 -4.59
CA LYS A 43 3.60 11.35 -5.51
C LYS A 43 4.02 10.06 -4.81
N ALA A 44 4.48 10.14 -3.56
CA ALA A 44 4.90 8.96 -2.80
C ALA A 44 3.76 7.93 -2.68
N HIS A 45 2.54 8.37 -2.36
CA HIS A 45 1.37 7.50 -2.30
C HIS A 45 0.96 6.92 -3.65
N ALA A 46 0.99 7.72 -4.72
CA ALA A 46 0.67 7.24 -6.06
C ALA A 46 1.68 6.17 -6.52
N THR A 47 2.97 6.40 -6.31
CA THR A 47 4.04 5.44 -6.64
C THR A 47 3.89 4.16 -5.83
N ALA A 48 3.55 4.25 -4.54
CA ALA A 48 3.30 3.08 -3.73
C ALA A 48 2.19 2.21 -4.33
N ILE A 49 1.04 2.80 -4.67
CA ILE A 49 -0.09 2.08 -5.28
C ILE A 49 0.33 1.42 -6.62
N SER A 50 1.10 2.12 -7.44
CA SER A 50 1.63 1.56 -8.69
C SER A 50 2.51 0.34 -8.48
N VAL A 51 3.31 0.30 -7.40
CA VAL A 51 4.15 -0.86 -7.05
C VAL A 51 3.32 -2.01 -6.50
N ILE A 52 2.25 -1.71 -5.76
CA ILE A 52 1.38 -2.71 -5.15
C ILE A 52 0.50 -3.41 -6.20
N LEU A 53 0.05 -2.67 -7.22
CA LEU A 53 -0.85 -3.16 -8.27
C LEU A 53 -0.39 -4.47 -8.94
N PRO A 54 0.84 -4.63 -9.46
CA PRO A 54 1.29 -5.89 -10.06
C PRO A 54 1.38 -7.04 -9.04
N ILE A 55 1.74 -6.75 -7.79
CA ILE A 55 1.82 -7.76 -6.71
C ILE A 55 0.41 -8.30 -6.40
N THR A 56 -0.57 -7.41 -6.30
CA THR A 56 -1.97 -7.77 -6.08
C THR A 56 -2.56 -8.52 -7.27
N LEU A 57 -2.21 -8.16 -8.51
CA LEU A 57 -2.65 -8.90 -9.70
C LEU A 57 -2.12 -10.34 -9.70
N CYS A 58 -0.82 -10.53 -9.46
CA CYS A 58 -0.24 -11.86 -9.33
C CYS A 58 -0.92 -12.66 -8.21
N SER A 59 -1.08 -12.04 -7.03
CA SER A 59 -1.75 -12.69 -5.89
C SER A 59 -3.18 -13.10 -6.23
N SER A 60 -3.95 -12.19 -6.84
CA SER A 60 -5.33 -12.45 -7.27
C SER A 60 -5.41 -13.59 -8.29
N PHE A 61 -4.46 -13.67 -9.22
CA PHE A 61 -4.39 -14.76 -10.20
C PHE A 61 -4.16 -16.11 -9.52
N PHE A 62 -3.23 -16.19 -8.57
CA PHE A 62 -3.03 -17.42 -7.78
C PHE A 62 -4.29 -17.80 -6.99
N TYR A 63 -4.92 -16.85 -6.29
CA TYR A 63 -6.16 -17.10 -5.54
C TYR A 63 -7.29 -17.63 -6.43
N PHE A 64 -7.43 -17.11 -7.65
CA PHE A 64 -8.38 -17.63 -8.63
C PHE A 64 -8.02 -19.05 -9.08
N ARG A 65 -6.74 -19.32 -9.35
CA ARG A 65 -6.27 -20.63 -9.81
C ARG A 65 -6.43 -21.75 -8.78
N TYR A 66 -6.33 -21.42 -7.49
CA TYR A 66 -6.54 -22.35 -6.37
C TYR A 66 -8.01 -22.52 -5.95
N GLY A 67 -8.96 -21.86 -6.64
CA GLY A 67 -10.39 -22.06 -6.38
C GLY A 67 -10.88 -21.50 -5.04
N LEU A 68 -10.11 -20.63 -4.38
CA LEU A 68 -10.47 -19.99 -3.10
C LEU A 68 -11.50 -18.85 -3.26
N PHE A 69 -12.17 -18.79 -4.40
CA PHE A 69 -13.12 -17.73 -4.73
C PHE A 69 -14.51 -18.07 -4.16
N GLN A 70 -14.85 -17.47 -3.02
CA GLN A 70 -16.19 -17.57 -2.45
C GLN A 70 -17.09 -16.47 -3.02
N ARG A 71 -18.42 -16.68 -3.01
CA ARG A 71 -19.39 -15.65 -3.41
C ARG A 71 -19.22 -14.34 -2.62
N ALA A 72 -18.81 -14.43 -1.35
CA ALA A 72 -18.50 -13.29 -0.50
C ALA A 72 -17.35 -12.41 -1.06
N THR A 73 -16.37 -13.00 -1.74
CA THR A 73 -15.26 -12.29 -2.36
C THR A 73 -15.75 -11.28 -3.40
N PHE A 74 -16.82 -11.59 -4.13
CA PHE A 74 -17.37 -10.70 -5.15
C PHE A 74 -17.93 -9.39 -4.56
N ILE A 75 -18.62 -9.50 -3.42
CA ILE A 75 -19.17 -8.35 -2.68
C ILE A 75 -18.02 -7.49 -2.14
N ILE A 76 -16.99 -8.12 -1.58
CA ILE A 76 -15.82 -7.44 -1.04
C ILE A 76 -15.09 -6.70 -2.16
N VAL A 77 -14.86 -7.34 -3.31
CA VAL A 77 -14.21 -6.71 -4.47
C VAL A 77 -15.01 -5.50 -4.97
N LEU A 78 -16.33 -5.63 -5.13
CA LEU A 78 -17.19 -4.52 -5.55
C LEU A 78 -17.16 -3.35 -4.56
N SER A 79 -17.30 -3.63 -3.27
CA SER A 79 -17.22 -2.61 -2.22
C SER A 79 -15.83 -1.95 -2.15
N GLY A 80 -14.76 -2.73 -2.35
CA GLY A 80 -13.38 -2.26 -2.37
C GLY A 80 -13.09 -1.38 -3.59
N MET A 81 -13.60 -1.74 -4.77
CA MET A 81 -13.51 -0.90 -5.96
C MET A 81 -14.26 0.42 -5.78
N ALA A 82 -15.48 0.38 -5.26
CA ALA A 82 -16.26 1.58 -4.99
C ALA A 82 -15.57 2.49 -3.96
N GLY A 83 -15.12 1.92 -2.84
CA GLY A 83 -14.39 2.64 -1.80
C GLY A 83 -13.07 3.21 -2.30
N GLY A 84 -12.31 2.46 -3.09
CA GLY A 84 -11.05 2.90 -3.70
C GLY A 84 -11.25 4.06 -4.67
N PHE A 85 -12.29 4.02 -5.50
CA PHE A 85 -12.60 5.09 -6.44
C PHE A 85 -13.01 6.39 -5.74
N VAL A 86 -13.88 6.29 -4.73
CA VAL A 86 -14.28 7.43 -3.89
C VAL A 86 -13.06 7.99 -3.14
N GLY A 87 -12.27 7.10 -2.54
CA GLY A 87 -11.04 7.47 -1.83
C GLY A 87 -10.04 8.21 -2.72
N ALA A 88 -9.79 7.72 -3.94
CA ALA A 88 -8.90 8.37 -4.90
C ALA A 88 -9.38 9.77 -5.31
N LYS A 89 -10.70 9.96 -5.45
CA LYS A 89 -11.29 11.26 -5.79
C LYS A 89 -11.14 12.27 -4.65
N PHE A 90 -11.28 11.84 -3.40
CA PHE A 90 -11.00 12.66 -2.22
C PHE A 90 -9.51 12.95 -2.07
N PHE A 91 -8.65 11.97 -2.36
CA PHE A 91 -7.20 12.10 -2.23
C PHE A 91 -6.63 13.25 -3.07
N LYS A 92 -7.13 13.45 -4.30
CA LYS A 92 -6.73 14.58 -5.17
C LYS A 92 -7.04 15.96 -4.60
N LYS A 93 -8.03 16.08 -3.71
CA LYS A 93 -8.44 17.37 -3.12
C LYS A 93 -7.74 17.67 -1.79
N MET A 94 -6.98 16.72 -1.25
CA MET A 94 -6.35 16.87 0.06
C MET A 94 -4.97 17.50 -0.03
N SER A 95 -4.64 18.34 0.96
CA SER A 95 -3.28 18.88 1.09
C SER A 95 -2.29 17.78 1.47
N GLY A 96 -1.03 17.91 1.03
CA GLY A 96 0.01 16.92 1.34
C GLY A 96 0.21 16.69 2.85
N ARG A 97 -0.02 17.72 3.68
CA ARG A 97 0.04 17.61 5.14
C ARG A 97 -1.10 16.76 5.70
N ALA A 98 -2.33 16.95 5.19
CA ALA A 98 -3.49 16.15 5.60
C ALA A 98 -3.33 14.67 5.23
N ILE A 99 -2.84 14.38 4.02
CA ILE A 99 -2.56 13.01 3.57
C ILE A 99 -1.58 12.31 4.52
N ARG A 100 -0.46 12.98 4.82
CA ARG A 100 0.56 12.43 5.72
C ARG A 100 0.03 12.20 7.13
N THR A 101 -0.73 13.15 7.68
CA THR A 101 -1.32 13.03 9.03
C THR A 101 -2.33 11.89 9.10
N ILE A 102 -3.26 11.78 8.13
CA ILE A 102 -4.26 10.72 8.11
C ILE A 102 -3.58 9.35 7.99
N PHE A 103 -2.58 9.23 7.12
CA PHE A 103 -1.82 7.99 7.00
C PHE A 103 -1.08 7.63 8.28
N ALA A 104 -0.43 8.60 8.93
CA ALA A 104 0.26 8.38 10.20
C ALA A 104 -0.69 7.95 11.33
N VAL A 105 -1.86 8.59 11.44
CA VAL A 105 -2.90 8.20 12.42
C VAL A 105 -3.42 6.80 12.12
N PHE A 106 -3.70 6.49 10.85
CA PHE A 106 -4.15 5.15 10.45
C PHE A 106 -3.14 4.07 10.83
N LEU A 107 -1.85 4.30 10.57
CA LEU A 107 -0.79 3.38 10.96
C LEU A 107 -0.66 3.23 12.48
N ALA A 108 -0.79 4.33 13.23
CA ALA A 108 -0.75 4.30 14.69
C ALA A 108 -1.90 3.46 15.26
N VAL A 109 -3.13 3.66 14.77
CA VAL A 109 -4.30 2.88 15.17
C VAL A 109 -4.14 1.40 14.81
N ALA A 110 -3.66 1.10 13.60
CA ALA A 110 -3.39 -0.27 13.18
C ALA A 110 -2.36 -0.96 14.07
N GLY A 111 -1.28 -0.25 14.43
CA GLY A 111 -0.25 -0.74 15.35
C GLY A 111 -0.79 -1.00 16.76
N ILE A 112 -1.58 -0.07 17.31
CA ILE A 112 -2.22 -0.25 18.63
C ILE A 112 -3.17 -1.45 18.63
N ARG A 113 -3.97 -1.61 17.58
CA ARG A 113 -4.91 -2.74 17.45
C ARG A 113 -4.16 -4.08 17.46
N MET A 114 -2.99 -4.15 16.82
CA MET A 114 -2.16 -5.36 16.81
C MET A 114 -1.61 -5.73 18.19
N LEU A 115 -1.43 -4.76 19.10
CA LEU A 115 -0.97 -5.04 20.47
C LEU A 115 -2.09 -5.61 21.36
N TRP A 116 -3.33 -5.44 20.94
CA TRP A 116 -4.53 -5.89 21.67
C TRP A 116 -5.17 -7.15 21.04
N ILE A 117 -4.57 -7.69 19.97
CA ILE A 117 -4.93 -8.96 19.33
C ILE A 117 -4.09 -10.09 19.94
#